data_AF-E4U3Y5-F1
#
_entry.id   AF-E4U3Y5-F1
#
_cell.length_a   1.000
_cell.length_b   1.000
_cell.length_c   1.000
_cell.angle_alpha   90.00
_cell.angle_beta   90.00
_cell.angle_gamma   90.00
#
_symmetry.space_group_name_H-M   'P 1'
#
loop_
_entity.id
_entity.type
_entity.pdbx_description
1 polymer ?
#
loop_
_entity_poly.entity_id
_entity_poly.type
_entity_poly.pdbx_seq_one_letter_code
_entity_poly.pdbx_strand_id
1 'polypeptide(L)'
;MEHFSIGIVSFAFTVIFPIFYFVGFQVRRLGAWSKREDGPKDRIGFFLLVAAIIGFAVGCFAQPLWDKASECKAAGQPGLSCVLFSK
;
A
#
# COMPACT_ATOMS: atom_id res chain seq x y z
N MET A 1 10.09 19.94 -7.18
CA MET A 1 8.75 19.59 -6.66
C MET A 1 8.15 18.57 -7.61
N GLU A 2 8.54 17.31 -7.47
CA GLU A 2 7.92 16.19 -8.19
C GLU A 2 7.33 15.27 -7.12
N HIS A 3 6.26 15.74 -6.47
CA HIS A 3 5.63 15.02 -5.35
C HIS A 3 4.66 13.92 -5.82
N PHE A 4 4.55 13.72 -7.12
CA PHE A 4 3.59 12.83 -7.74
C PHE A 4 4.24 12.14 -8.95
N SER A 5 4.42 10.83 -8.86
CA SER A 5 4.99 10.01 -9.94
C SER A 5 4.18 8.71 -10.03
N ILE A 6 3.83 8.28 -11.26
CA ILE A 6 3.06 7.04 -11.52
C ILE A 6 3.99 5.98 -12.10
N GLY A 7 3.92 4.75 -11.61
CA GLY A 7 4.94 3.73 -11.83
C GLY A 7 4.76 2.52 -10.92
N ILE A 8 5.78 1.67 -10.82
CA ILE A 8 5.65 0.31 -10.25
C ILE A 8 5.14 0.34 -8.81
N VAL A 9 5.58 1.30 -8.00
CA VAL A 9 5.16 1.44 -6.60
C VAL A 9 3.67 1.80 -6.51
N SER A 10 3.18 2.68 -7.38
CA SER A 10 1.76 3.03 -7.47
C SER A 10 0.88 1.82 -7.77
N PHE A 11 1.26 1.00 -8.74
CA PHE A 11 0.53 -0.23 -9.06
C PHE A 11 0.66 -1.31 -7.98
N ALA A 12 1.84 -1.44 -7.35
CA ALA A 12 2.05 -2.38 -6.26
C ALA A 12 1.13 -2.05 -5.07
N PHE A 13 1.07 -0.79 -4.64
CA PHE A 13 0.20 -0.39 -3.54
C PHE A 13 -1.30 -0.51 -3.88
N THR A 14 -1.68 -0.32 -5.15
CA THR A 14 -3.05 -0.54 -5.62
C THR A 14 -3.52 -1.98 -5.42
N VAL A 15 -2.61 -2.97 -5.48
CA VAL A 15 -2.94 -4.38 -5.27
C VAL A 15 -2.75 -4.79 -3.82
N ILE A 16 -1.71 -4.30 -3.16
CA ILE A 16 -1.37 -4.63 -1.76
C ILE A 16 -2.47 -4.17 -0.80
N PHE A 17 -3.02 -2.96 -0.97
CA PHE A 17 -4.06 -2.44 -0.08
C PHE A 17 -5.36 -3.28 -0.10
N PRO A 18 -5.93 -3.63 -1.26
CA PRO A 18 -7.05 -4.56 -1.35
C PRO A 18 -6.75 -5.93 -0.74
N ILE A 19 -5.55 -6.48 -0.95
CA ILE A 19 -5.15 -7.75 -0.34
C ILE A 19 -5.17 -7.63 1.19
N PHE A 20 -4.57 -6.59 1.76
CA PHE A 20 -4.59 -6.37 3.22
C PHE A 20 -6.02 -6.23 3.75
N TYR A 21 -6.87 -5.48 3.05
CA TYR A 21 -8.28 -5.36 3.41
C TYR A 21 -8.97 -6.73 3.41
N PHE A 22 -8.75 -7.53 2.36
CA PHE A 22 -9.33 -8.86 2.23
C PHE A 22 -8.85 -9.81 3.33
N VAL A 23 -7.56 -9.81 3.64
CA VAL A 23 -6.99 -10.60 4.75
C VAL A 23 -7.64 -10.20 6.08
N GLY A 24 -7.74 -8.89 6.35
CA GLY A 24 -8.42 -8.39 7.55
C GLY A 24 -9.91 -8.73 7.61
N PHE A 25 -10.58 -8.82 6.46
CA PHE A 25 -11.95 -9.31 6.36
C PHE A 25 -12.05 -10.80 6.70
N GLN A 26 -11.13 -11.64 6.19
CA GLN A 26 -11.09 -13.07 6.53
C GLN A 26 -10.82 -13.30 8.01
N VAL A 27 -9.91 -12.55 8.62
CA VAL A 27 -9.64 -12.62 10.07
C VAL A 27 -10.90 -12.30 10.87
N ARG A 28 -11.64 -11.25 10.50
CA ARG A 28 -12.92 -10.90 11.15
C ARG A 28 -13.98 -11.99 10.97
N ARG A 29 -14.06 -12.58 9.78
CA ARG A 29 -14.96 -13.71 9.49
C ARG A 29 -14.61 -14.94 10.32
N LEU A 30 -13.33 -15.28 10.45
CA LEU A 30 -12.86 -16.37 11.30
C LEU A 30 -13.14 -16.10 12.79
N GLY A 31 -12.96 -14.85 13.23
CA GLY A 31 -13.30 -14.44 14.59
C GLY A 31 -14.78 -14.58 14.92
N ALA A 32 -15.66 -14.10 14.02
CA ALA A 32 -17.11 -14.27 14.15
C ALA A 32 -17.51 -15.75 14.13
N TRP A 33 -16.91 -16.54 13.22
CA TRP A 33 -17.13 -17.99 13.16
C TRP A 33 -16.73 -18.69 14.48
N SER A 34 -15.59 -18.34 15.05
CA SER A 34 -15.13 -18.90 16.32
C SER A 34 -16.07 -18.58 17.49
N LYS A 35 -16.79 -17.44 17.43
CA LYS A 35 -17.75 -17.02 18.45
C LYS A 35 -19.19 -17.44 18.16
N ARG A 36 -19.44 -18.13 17.04
CA ARG A 36 -20.79 -18.42 16.52
C ARG A 36 -21.63 -17.14 16.34
N GLU A 37 -20.98 -16.03 16.06
CA GLU A 37 -21.62 -14.75 15.74
C GLU A 37 -21.89 -14.64 14.23
N ASP A 38 -22.84 -13.79 13.86
CA ASP A 38 -23.07 -13.43 12.46
C ASP A 38 -21.79 -12.88 11.83
N GLY A 39 -21.42 -13.40 10.66
CA GLY A 39 -20.27 -12.94 9.91
C GLY A 39 -20.41 -11.49 9.41
N PRO A 40 -19.29 -10.85 9.02
CA PRO A 40 -19.31 -9.48 8.53
C PRO A 40 -20.16 -9.36 7.25
N LYS A 41 -21.15 -8.44 7.27
CA LYS A 41 -22.09 -8.16 6.16
C LYS A 41 -21.59 -7.05 5.22
N ASP A 42 -20.29 -6.76 5.25
CA ASP A 42 -19.69 -5.67 4.49
C ASP A 42 -19.81 -5.91 2.98
N ARG A 43 -20.00 -4.82 2.22
CA ARG A 43 -19.92 -4.84 0.75
C ARG A 43 -18.46 -4.93 0.31
N ILE A 44 -17.90 -6.13 0.35
CA ILE A 44 -16.48 -6.41 0.08
C ILE A 44 -16.01 -5.74 -1.22
N GLY A 45 -16.78 -5.84 -2.31
CA GLY A 45 -16.41 -5.24 -3.60
C GLY A 45 -16.24 -3.72 -3.57
N PHE A 46 -17.10 -3.01 -2.82
CA PHE A 46 -16.98 -1.56 -2.67
C PHE A 46 -15.72 -1.18 -1.89
N PHE A 47 -15.46 -1.87 -0.77
CA PHE A 47 -14.29 -1.59 0.04
C PHE A 47 -12.97 -1.99 -0.63
N LEU A 48 -12.96 -3.06 -1.44
CA LEU A 48 -11.79 -3.40 -2.25
C LEU A 48 -11.48 -2.31 -3.28
N LEU A 49 -12.51 -1.74 -3.92
CA LEU A 49 -12.33 -0.64 -4.88
C LEU A 49 -11.83 0.63 -4.19
N VAL A 50 -12.40 0.98 -3.04
CA VAL A 50 -11.93 2.12 -2.22
C VAL A 50 -10.49 1.89 -1.75
N ALA A 51 -10.14 0.69 -1.29
CA ALA A 51 -8.79 0.35 -0.88
C ALA A 51 -7.80 0.42 -2.06
N ALA A 52 -8.21 0.03 -3.27
CA ALA A 52 -7.39 0.14 -4.47
C ALA A 52 -7.12 1.61 -4.83
N ILE A 53 -8.14 2.47 -4.78
CA ILE A 53 -7.99 3.92 -5.04
C ILE A 53 -7.06 4.56 -4.01
N ILE A 54 -7.22 4.23 -2.72
CA ILE A 54 -6.34 4.73 -1.66
C ILE A 54 -4.91 4.21 -1.87
N GLY A 55 -4.75 2.92 -2.18
CA GLY A 55 -3.45 2.32 -2.45
C GLY A 55 -2.75 2.98 -3.64
N PHE A 56 -3.48 3.26 -4.71
CA PHE A 56 -2.96 3.99 -5.86
C PHE A 56 -2.49 5.40 -5.47
N ALA A 57 -3.33 6.16 -4.76
CA ALA A 57 -3.00 7.51 -4.32
C ALA A 57 -1.75 7.53 -3.43
N VAL A 58 -1.71 6.66 -2.40
CA VAL A 58 -0.55 6.52 -1.50
C VAL A 58 0.70 6.10 -2.27
N GLY A 59 0.55 5.15 -3.20
CA GLY A 59 1.64 4.69 -4.04
C GLY A 59 2.22 5.79 -4.94
N CYS A 60 1.39 6.69 -5.47
CA CYS A 60 1.84 7.83 -6.27
C CYS A 60 2.68 8.83 -5.46
N PHE A 61 2.36 9.02 -4.17
CA PHE A 61 3.16 9.85 -3.26
C PHE A 61 4.41 9.14 -2.77
N ALA A 62 4.38 7.81 -2.60
CA ALA A 62 5.53 7.02 -2.17
C ALA A 62 6.55 6.79 -3.30
N GLN A 63 6.10 6.88 -4.56
CA GLN A 63 6.93 6.61 -5.71
C GLN A 63 8.16 7.52 -5.88
N PRO A 64 8.08 8.87 -5.76
CA PRO A 64 9.27 9.70 -5.85
C PRO A 64 10.29 9.39 -4.74
N LEU A 65 9.83 8.93 -3.57
CA LEU A 65 10.71 8.47 -2.49
C LEU A 65 11.45 7.19 -2.88
N TRP A 66 10.76 6.29 -3.58
CA TRP A 66 11.34 5.06 -4.11
C TRP A 66 12.33 5.31 -5.24
N ASP A 67 12.01 6.23 -6.14
CA ASP A 67 12.89 6.61 -7.26
C ASP A 67 14.21 7.19 -6.70
N LYS A 68 14.12 8.11 -5.72
CA LYS A 68 15.30 8.59 -4.97
C LYS A 68 16.08 7.48 -4.29
N ALA A 69 15.40 6.54 -3.64
CA ALA A 69 16.05 5.40 -3.01
C ALA A 69 16.80 4.51 -4.02
N SER A 70 16.22 4.33 -5.22
CA SER A 70 16.81 3.52 -6.28
C SER A 70 18.04 4.18 -6.90
N GLU A 71 18.03 5.50 -7.10
CA GLU A 71 19.18 6.28 -7.55
C GLU A 71 20.33 6.25 -6.53
N CYS A 72 20.01 6.43 -5.24
CA CYS A 72 21.00 6.35 -4.16
C CYS A 72 21.63 4.96 -4.04
N LYS A 73 20.85 3.90 -4.27
CA LYS A 73 21.34 2.52 -4.30
C LYS A 73 22.27 2.29 -5.50
N ALA A 74 21.94 2.84 -6.66
CA ALA A 74 22.80 2.78 -7.86
C ALA A 74 24.12 3.54 -7.65
N ALA A 75 24.11 4.62 -6.86
CA ALA A 75 25.30 5.38 -6.48
C ALA A 75 26.16 4.71 -5.37
N GLY A 76 25.78 3.52 -4.89
CA GLY A 76 26.53 2.78 -3.87
C GLY A 76 26.42 3.35 -2.45
N GLN A 77 25.50 4.28 -2.21
CA GLN A 77 25.26 4.86 -0.88
C GLN A 77 24.20 4.06 -0.10
N PRO A 78 24.27 4.07 1.25
CA PRO A 78 23.22 3.49 2.08
C PRO A 78 21.89 4.24 1.81
N GLY A 79 20.94 3.53 1.19
CA GLY A 79 19.71 4.11 0.66
C GLY A 79 18.88 4.90 1.68
N LEU A 80 18.92 4.51 2.97
CA LEU A 80 18.21 5.21 4.03
C LEU A 80 18.79 6.61 4.32
N SER A 81 20.12 6.71 4.34
CA SER A 81 20.83 7.96 4.63
C SER A 81 20.68 8.97 3.50
N CYS A 82 20.68 8.49 2.26
CA CYS A 82 20.57 9.32 1.07
C CYS A 82 19.13 9.85 0.87
N VAL A 83 18.10 9.05 1.16
CA VAL A 83 16.69 9.50 1.06
C VAL A 83 16.31 10.51 2.15
N LEU A 84 16.85 10.37 3.37
CA LEU A 84 16.52 11.25 4.51
C LEU A 84 17.43 12.48 4.66
N PHE A 85 18.68 12.42 4.18
CA PHE A 85 19.66 13.50 4.33
C PHE A 85 20.18 14.09 3.02
N SER A 86 19.65 13.69 1.85
CA SER A 86 19.94 14.39 0.58
C SER A 86 19.37 15.80 0.65
N LYS A 87 20.27 16.75 0.91
CA LYS A 87 20.03 18.19 0.79
C LYS A 87 19.67 18.58 -0.64
#